data_AF-A0A9P5JPE7-F1
#
_entry.id   AF-A0A9P5JPE7-F1
#
_cell.length_a   1.000
_cell.length_b   1.000
_cell.length_c   1.000
_cell.angle_alpha   90.00
_cell.angle_beta   90.00
_cell.angle_gamma   90.00
#
_symmetry.space_group_name_H-M   'P 1'
#
loop_
_entity.id
_entity.type
_entity.pdbx_description
1 polymer ?
#
loop_
_entity_poly.entity_id
_entity_poly.type
_entity_poly.pdbx_seq_one_letter_code
_entity_poly.pdbx_strand_id
1 'polypeptide(L)'
;MVTVPAASTSLPWYPSSLADSSFALKSPITASLLRNSQLSHEHTTLASARNAGIWSYPSTQAERAKCAVFRDLHRQGYWMGGGLKFGGDWLVYPGDSLRYHSHFVATVFPTPTSSLRPMEIVALGRLGTATKKSHLLCGWDETTGKVDYYSIEWAGFG
;
A
#
# COMPACT_ATOMS: atom_id res chain seq x y z
N MET A 1 4.00 25.78 8.42
CA MET A 1 4.25 25.93 6.97
C MET A 1 5.51 25.13 6.68
N VAL A 2 5.38 23.91 6.19
CA VAL A 2 6.53 23.01 5.92
C VAL A 2 6.57 22.79 4.42
N THR A 3 7.63 23.28 3.79
CA THR A 3 7.95 23.09 2.38
C THR A 3 8.61 21.72 2.20
N VAL A 4 8.12 20.93 1.25
CA VAL A 4 8.70 19.63 0.85
C VAL A 4 9.61 19.87 -0.36
N PRO A 5 10.88 19.41 -0.36
CA PRO A 5 11.77 19.60 -1.49
C PRO A 5 11.42 18.67 -2.66
N ALA A 6 11.78 19.12 -3.86
CA ALA A 6 11.43 18.49 -5.14
C ALA A 6 11.97 17.05 -5.28
N ALA A 7 11.17 16.21 -5.93
CA ALA A 7 11.41 14.79 -6.11
C ALA A 7 12.62 14.49 -7.02
N SER A 8 13.57 13.71 -6.50
CA SER A 8 14.60 13.03 -7.28
C SER A 8 14.00 11.78 -7.95
N THR A 9 14.26 11.59 -9.24
CA THR A 9 13.68 10.54 -10.10
C THR A 9 14.21 9.13 -9.88
N SER A 10 15.06 8.90 -8.88
CA SER A 10 15.44 7.56 -8.43
C SER A 10 14.83 7.29 -7.06
N LEU A 11 13.97 6.26 -6.98
CA LEU A 11 13.46 5.77 -5.70
C LEU A 11 14.65 5.29 -4.85
N PRO A 12 14.88 5.84 -3.65
CA PRO A 12 16.14 5.65 -2.90
C PRO A 12 16.39 4.20 -2.47
N TRP A 13 15.38 3.34 -2.51
CA TRP A 13 15.46 1.94 -2.09
C TRP A 13 15.32 0.93 -3.26
N TYR A 14 15.01 1.40 -4.47
CA TYR A 14 15.03 0.52 -5.65
C TYR A 14 16.46 0.51 -6.19
N PRO A 15 17.19 -0.63 -6.15
CA PRO A 15 18.47 -0.69 -6.83
C PRO A 15 18.25 -0.38 -8.31
N SER A 16 19.00 0.59 -8.84
CA SER A 16 18.95 1.03 -10.24
C SER A 16 19.44 -0.04 -11.23
N SER A 17 19.98 -1.14 -10.71
CA SER A 17 20.21 -2.39 -11.44
C SER A 17 19.56 -3.55 -10.70
N LEU A 18 18.68 -4.29 -11.35
CA LEU A 18 18.45 -5.70 -11.02
C LEU A 18 19.75 -6.44 -11.37
N ALA A 19 20.78 -6.31 -10.54
CA ALA A 19 21.87 -7.28 -10.57
C ALA A 19 21.25 -8.61 -10.16
N ASP A 20 21.44 -9.64 -10.99
CA ASP A 20 20.98 -11.03 -10.86
C ASP A 20 21.42 -11.66 -9.52
N SER A 21 20.85 -11.23 -8.40
CA SER A 21 20.91 -11.97 -7.15
C SER A 21 19.78 -12.99 -7.18
N SER A 22 20.06 -14.15 -7.77
CA SER A 22 19.16 -15.30 -7.73
C SER A 22 19.06 -15.81 -6.30
N PHE A 23 17.95 -15.51 -5.62
CA PHE A 23 17.62 -16.16 -4.34
C PHE A 23 16.91 -17.47 -4.65
N ALA A 24 17.63 -18.59 -4.51
CA ALA A 24 17.05 -19.92 -4.66
C ALA A 24 16.19 -20.24 -3.42
N LEU A 25 14.88 -20.02 -3.51
CA LEU A 25 13.90 -20.63 -2.62
C LEU A 25 13.94 -22.15 -2.86
N LYS A 26 14.58 -22.90 -1.96
CA LYS A 26 14.49 -24.36 -1.95
C LYS A 26 13.08 -24.75 -1.50
N SER A 27 12.13 -24.78 -2.43
CA SER A 27 10.89 -25.50 -2.20
C SER A 27 11.20 -27.01 -2.19
N PRO A 28 10.63 -27.80 -1.27
CA PRO A 28 10.81 -29.26 -1.27
C PRO A 28 10.09 -29.95 -2.45
N ILE A 29 9.42 -29.19 -3.31
CA ILE A 29 8.78 -29.69 -4.51
C ILE A 29 9.77 -29.51 -5.64
N THR A 30 10.45 -30.59 -6.01
CA THR A 30 11.24 -30.67 -7.23
C THR A 30 10.42 -30.14 -8.42
N ALA A 31 10.90 -29.07 -9.06
CA ALA A 31 10.26 -28.43 -10.21
C ALA A 31 9.97 -29.38 -11.39
N SER A 32 10.54 -30.58 -11.39
CA SER A 32 10.27 -31.63 -12.37
C SER A 32 8.90 -32.29 -12.22
N LEU A 33 8.26 -32.26 -11.05
CA LEU A 33 6.91 -32.83 -10.86
C LEU A 33 5.78 -31.95 -11.40
N LEU A 34 6.03 -30.66 -11.64
CA LEU A 34 5.06 -29.72 -12.25
C LEU A 34 5.12 -29.70 -13.79
N ARG A 35 6.11 -30.35 -14.41
CA ARG A 35 6.39 -30.22 -15.84
C ARG A 35 5.43 -31.01 -16.75
N ASN A 36 4.60 -31.88 -16.17
CA ASN A 36 3.72 -32.79 -16.93
C ASN A 36 2.23 -32.45 -16.84
N SER A 37 1.84 -31.37 -16.17
CA SER A 37 0.48 -30.85 -16.27
C SER A 37 0.48 -29.70 -17.26
N GLN A 38 -0.28 -29.82 -18.36
CA GLN A 38 -0.72 -28.65 -19.11
C GLN A 38 -1.60 -27.81 -18.16
N LEU A 39 -0.97 -26.90 -17.41
CA LEU A 39 -1.68 -26.03 -16.48
C LEU A 39 -2.41 -24.97 -17.30
N SER A 40 -3.66 -25.26 -17.64
CA SER A 40 -4.59 -24.34 -18.35
C SER A 40 -4.83 -23.01 -17.63
N HIS A 41 -4.26 -22.83 -16.44
CA HIS A 41 -4.47 -21.68 -15.56
C HIS A 41 -3.16 -21.04 -15.08
N GLU A 42 -2.02 -21.37 -15.69
CA GLU A 42 -0.75 -20.70 -15.38
C GLU A 42 -0.55 -19.48 -16.29
N HIS A 43 -0.34 -18.31 -15.69
CA HIS A 43 -0.11 -17.05 -16.40
C HIS A 43 1.19 -16.42 -15.92
N THR A 44 2.13 -16.16 -16.84
CA THR A 44 3.44 -15.57 -16.52
C THR A 44 3.41 -14.04 -16.46
N THR A 45 2.34 -13.41 -16.95
CA THR A 45 2.19 -11.95 -16.95
C THR A 45 0.79 -11.53 -16.48
N LEU A 46 0.71 -10.35 -15.86
CA LEU A 46 -0.58 -9.76 -15.46
C LEU A 46 -1.51 -9.50 -16.66
N ALA A 47 -0.96 -9.15 -17.82
CA ALA A 47 -1.74 -8.96 -19.05
C ALA A 47 -2.37 -10.27 -19.53
N SER A 48 -1.62 -11.37 -19.52
CA SER A 48 -2.16 -12.70 -19.84
C SER A 48 -3.26 -13.12 -18.86
N ALA A 49 -3.04 -12.93 -17.56
CA ALA A 49 -4.04 -13.23 -16.53
C ALA A 49 -5.31 -12.37 -16.67
N ARG A 50 -5.18 -11.10 -17.10
CA ARG A 50 -6.32 -10.22 -17.41
C ARG A 50 -7.10 -10.69 -18.63
N ASN A 51 -6.42 -11.03 -19.72
CA ASN A 51 -7.07 -11.52 -20.94
C ASN A 51 -7.79 -12.84 -20.72
N ALA A 52 -7.28 -13.69 -19.83
CA ALA A 52 -7.93 -14.93 -19.41
C ALA A 52 -9.06 -14.73 -18.38
N GLY A 53 -9.33 -13.49 -17.95
CA GLY A 53 -10.38 -13.17 -16.98
C GLY A 53 -10.09 -13.62 -15.54
N ILE A 54 -8.88 -14.10 -15.24
CA ILE A 54 -8.49 -14.59 -13.92
C ILE A 54 -8.11 -13.45 -12.98
N TRP A 55 -7.62 -12.33 -13.52
CA TRP A 55 -7.21 -11.17 -12.73
C TRP A 55 -7.88 -9.89 -13.23
N SER A 56 -8.72 -9.26 -12.40
CA SER A 56 -9.41 -8.01 -12.73
C SER A 56 -8.90 -6.78 -11.95
N TYR A 57 -8.04 -6.97 -10.94
CA TYR A 57 -7.61 -5.89 -10.06
C TYR A 57 -6.55 -4.95 -10.70
N PRO A 58 -6.54 -3.65 -10.36
CA PRO A 58 -7.64 -2.88 -9.78
C PRO A 58 -8.71 -2.58 -10.85
N SER A 59 -9.97 -2.83 -10.50
CA SER A 59 -11.14 -2.64 -11.38
C SER A 59 -12.03 -1.49 -10.91
N THR A 60 -12.23 -1.36 -9.61
CA THR A 60 -13.09 -0.33 -9.03
C THR A 60 -12.31 0.94 -8.70
N GLN A 61 -13.03 2.06 -8.53
CA GLN A 61 -12.42 3.33 -8.13
C GLN A 61 -11.70 3.23 -6.78
N ALA A 62 -12.29 2.51 -5.81
CA ALA A 62 -11.68 2.27 -4.51
C ALA A 62 -10.36 1.50 -4.62
N GLU A 63 -10.30 0.48 -5.50
CA GLU A 63 -9.08 -0.29 -5.73
C GLU A 63 -8.00 0.53 -6.42
N ARG A 64 -8.38 1.36 -7.41
CA ARG A 64 -7.46 2.30 -8.07
C ARG A 64 -6.92 3.33 -7.06
N ALA A 65 -7.76 3.86 -6.19
CA ALA A 65 -7.35 4.76 -5.11
C ALA A 65 -6.32 4.09 -4.18
N LYS A 66 -6.56 2.85 -3.74
CA LYS A 66 -5.60 2.10 -2.91
C LYS A 66 -4.25 1.93 -3.59
N CYS A 67 -4.25 1.57 -4.88
CA CYS A 67 -3.02 1.48 -5.67
C CYS A 67 -2.31 2.82 -5.80
N ALA A 68 -3.05 3.91 -6.02
CA ALA A 68 -2.52 5.25 -6.16
C ALA A 68 -1.87 5.74 -4.86
N VAL A 69 -2.56 5.59 -3.73
CA VAL A 69 -2.05 5.95 -2.38
C VAL A 69 -0.81 5.13 -2.05
N PHE A 70 -0.83 3.81 -2.28
CA PHE A 70 0.33 2.95 -2.07
C PHE A 70 1.52 3.44 -2.87
N ARG A 71 1.33 3.66 -4.18
CA ARG A 71 2.38 4.13 -5.08
C ARG A 71 2.93 5.49 -4.67
N ASP A 72 2.07 6.40 -4.22
CA ASP A 72 2.47 7.76 -3.85
C ASP A 72 3.30 7.76 -2.55
N LEU A 73 2.81 7.16 -1.47
CA LEU A 73 3.56 7.04 -0.21
C LEU A 73 4.90 6.33 -0.41
N HIS A 74 4.90 5.28 -1.23
CA HIS A 74 6.10 4.53 -1.54
C HIS A 74 7.12 5.34 -2.37
N ARG A 75 6.65 6.22 -3.26
CA ARG A 75 7.49 7.18 -3.99
C ARG A 75 8.09 8.24 -3.07
N GLN A 76 7.37 8.63 -2.03
CA GLN A 76 7.86 9.53 -0.99
C GLN A 76 8.91 8.86 -0.06
N GLY A 77 9.19 7.57 -0.23
CA GLY A 77 10.21 6.84 0.54
C GLY A 77 9.67 6.12 1.78
N TYR A 78 8.35 6.09 2.00
CA TYR A 78 7.75 5.30 3.07
C TYR A 78 7.75 3.82 2.72
N TRP A 79 7.93 3.00 3.74
CA TRP A 79 7.74 1.57 3.65
C TRP A 79 6.30 1.22 4.00
N MET A 80 5.76 0.23 3.30
CA MET A 80 4.33 -0.12 3.35
C MET A 80 4.15 -1.53 3.92
N GLY A 81 3.16 -1.71 4.79
CA GLY A 81 2.73 -3.02 5.28
C GLY A 81 1.21 -3.17 5.26
N GLY A 82 0.69 -4.38 5.48
CA GLY A 82 -0.75 -4.61 5.55
C GLY A 82 -1.39 -3.99 6.80
N GLY A 83 -2.41 -3.14 6.62
CA GLY A 83 -3.09 -2.41 7.70
C GLY A 83 -4.25 -3.14 8.37
N LEU A 84 -4.70 -4.29 7.82
CA LEU A 84 -5.98 -4.91 8.19
C LEU A 84 -6.11 -5.18 9.70
N LYS A 85 -5.03 -5.64 10.36
CA LYS A 85 -5.01 -5.91 11.81
C LYS A 85 -5.19 -4.64 12.67
N PHE A 86 -4.90 -3.47 12.10
CA PHE A 86 -4.90 -2.17 12.79
C PHE A 86 -6.08 -1.29 12.35
N GLY A 87 -7.01 -1.83 11.56
CA GLY A 87 -8.21 -1.11 11.13
C GLY A 87 -7.98 -0.10 10.00
N GLY A 88 -6.95 -0.32 9.17
CA GLY A 88 -6.72 0.44 7.95
C GLY A 88 -6.36 -0.45 6.77
N ASP A 89 -6.12 0.16 5.62
CA ASP A 89 -5.62 -0.53 4.42
C ASP A 89 -4.13 -0.80 4.53
N TRP A 90 -3.35 0.19 5.00
CA TRP A 90 -1.89 0.12 5.04
C TRP A 90 -1.30 0.53 6.38
N LEU A 91 -0.13 -0.01 6.68
CA LEU A 91 0.78 0.53 7.68
C LEU A 91 1.86 1.34 6.97
N VAL A 92 2.15 2.54 7.48
CA VAL A 92 3.13 3.44 6.88
C VAL A 92 4.30 3.59 7.85
N TYR A 93 5.48 3.19 7.40
CA TYR A 93 6.71 3.17 8.17
C TYR A 93 7.66 4.24 7.63
N PRO A 94 8.37 4.99 8.50
CA PRO A 94 9.35 5.99 8.08
C PRO A 94 10.62 5.37 7.46
N GLY A 95 10.78 4.05 7.56
CA GLY A 95 11.93 3.29 7.06
C GLY A 95 11.65 1.79 7.12
N ASP A 96 12.69 0.96 6.98
CA ASP A 96 12.59 -0.50 6.98
C ASP A 96 11.75 -1.02 8.17
N SER A 97 10.70 -1.79 7.87
CA SER A 97 9.78 -2.35 8.85
C SER A 97 10.43 -3.27 9.89
N LEU A 98 11.65 -3.79 9.63
CA LEU A 98 12.43 -4.56 10.60
C LEU A 98 13.09 -3.68 11.66
N ARG A 99 13.28 -2.39 11.38
CA ARG A 99 13.97 -1.43 12.26
C ARG A 99 13.02 -0.40 12.86
N TYR A 100 11.93 -0.08 12.16
CA TYR A 100 10.98 0.95 12.57
C TYR A 100 9.60 0.35 12.81
N HIS A 101 8.89 0.90 13.78
CA HIS A 101 7.45 0.69 13.92
C HIS A 101 6.70 1.63 12.96
N SER A 102 5.53 1.19 12.48
CA SER A 102 4.71 2.08 11.67
C SER A 102 4.23 3.27 12.50
N HIS A 103 4.39 4.46 11.96
CA HIS A 103 3.89 5.70 12.58
C HIS A 103 2.40 5.88 12.27
N PHE A 104 1.98 5.48 11.08
CA PHE A 104 0.59 5.60 10.65
C PHE A 104 -0.07 4.26 10.35
N VAL A 105 -1.37 4.23 10.55
CA VAL A 105 -2.29 3.30 9.90
C VAL A 105 -3.15 4.10 8.93
N ALA A 106 -3.11 3.76 7.65
CA ALA A 106 -3.74 4.52 6.58
C ALA A 106 -5.04 3.88 6.12
N THR A 107 -6.09 4.68 5.96
CA THR A 107 -7.38 4.29 5.35
C THR A 107 -7.58 5.12 4.09
N VAL A 108 -7.92 4.45 2.99
CA VAL A 108 -8.06 5.05 1.67
C VAL A 108 -9.53 5.24 1.33
N PHE A 109 -9.89 6.49 1.01
CA PHE A 109 -11.20 6.85 0.48
C PHE A 109 -11.18 6.83 -1.04
N PRO A 110 -12.26 6.34 -1.71
CA PRO A 110 -12.32 6.27 -3.16
C PRO A 110 -12.16 7.61 -3.87
N THR A 111 -12.64 8.69 -3.25
CA THR A 111 -12.55 10.07 -3.76
C THR A 111 -12.22 11.04 -2.62
N PRO A 112 -11.67 12.23 -2.91
CA PRO A 112 -11.44 13.25 -1.89
C PRO A 112 -12.74 13.82 -1.29
N THR A 113 -13.84 13.71 -2.03
CA THR A 113 -15.18 14.15 -1.63
C THR A 113 -16.00 13.05 -0.97
N SER A 114 -15.40 11.89 -0.69
CA SER A 114 -16.08 10.79 -0.01
C SER A 114 -16.55 11.25 1.37
N SER A 115 -17.81 10.96 1.69
CA SER A 115 -18.39 11.33 2.98
C SER A 115 -17.70 10.57 4.10
N LEU A 116 -17.31 11.31 5.15
CA LEU A 116 -16.74 10.76 6.37
C LEU A 116 -17.71 11.03 7.52
N ARG A 117 -18.25 9.98 8.11
CA ARG A 117 -19.21 10.11 9.22
C ARG A 117 -18.46 10.46 10.51
N PRO A 118 -19.05 11.27 11.41
CA PRO A 118 -18.42 11.58 12.71
C PRO A 118 -18.04 10.34 13.51
N MET A 119 -18.85 9.27 13.45
CA MET A 119 -18.54 8.00 14.12
C MET A 119 -17.30 7.29 13.56
N GLU A 120 -17.01 7.46 12.27
CA GLU A 120 -15.80 6.91 11.66
C GLU A 120 -14.56 7.66 12.16
N ILE A 121 -14.63 8.99 12.27
CA ILE A 121 -13.56 9.80 12.88
C ILE A 121 -13.23 9.30 14.29
N VAL A 122 -14.24 9.08 15.12
CA VAL A 122 -14.08 8.56 16.48
C VAL A 122 -13.47 7.15 16.47
N ALA A 123 -13.95 6.26 15.60
CA ALA A 123 -13.46 4.89 15.51
C ALA A 123 -11.99 4.82 15.06
N LEU A 124 -11.62 5.55 14.01
CA LEU A 124 -10.27 5.62 13.47
C LEU A 124 -9.30 6.24 14.49
N GLY A 125 -9.69 7.35 15.14
CA GLY A 125 -8.90 7.97 16.21
C GLY A 125 -8.65 7.03 17.40
N ARG A 126 -9.66 6.26 17.82
CA ARG A 126 -9.53 5.26 18.90
C ARG A 126 -8.58 4.13 18.51
N LEU A 127 -8.67 3.60 17.30
CA LEU A 127 -7.83 2.50 16.81
C LEU A 127 -6.36 2.92 16.67
N GLY A 128 -6.11 4.12 16.13
CA GLY A 128 -4.77 4.71 16.10
C GLY A 128 -4.17 4.82 17.50
N THR A 129 -4.89 5.48 18.41
CA THR A 129 -4.43 5.70 19.79
C THR A 129 -4.13 4.39 20.52
N ALA A 130 -5.02 3.40 20.42
CA ALA A 130 -4.85 2.09 21.07
C ALA A 130 -3.58 1.34 20.60
N THR A 131 -3.08 1.65 19.40
CA THR A 131 -1.91 1.00 18.80
C THR A 131 -0.69 1.90 18.76
N LYS A 132 -0.75 3.08 19.43
CA LYS A 132 0.28 4.12 19.43
C LYS A 132 0.67 4.56 18.01
N LYS A 133 -0.34 4.86 17.19
CA LYS A 133 -0.22 5.31 15.80
C LYS A 133 -1.16 6.48 15.54
N SER A 134 -0.81 7.33 14.59
CA SER A 134 -1.74 8.34 14.07
C SER A 134 -2.54 7.73 12.91
N HIS A 135 -3.84 7.97 12.85
CA HIS A 135 -4.67 7.41 11.77
C HIS A 135 -4.63 8.34 10.55
N LEU A 136 -4.17 7.84 9.40
CA LEU A 136 -3.97 8.62 8.20
C LEU A 136 -5.11 8.40 7.21
N LEU A 137 -5.93 9.41 6.98
CA LEU A 137 -6.92 9.43 5.91
C LEU A 137 -6.24 9.80 4.60
N CYS A 138 -6.48 9.00 3.56
CA CYS A 138 -5.92 9.23 2.23
C CYS A 138 -7.05 9.36 1.21
N GLY A 139 -7.09 10.44 0.45
CA GLY A 139 -8.02 10.62 -0.66
C GLY A 139 -7.27 10.72 -1.99
N TRP A 140 -7.69 9.98 -3.01
CA TRP A 140 -7.09 10.07 -4.34
C TRP A 140 -8.07 10.72 -5.32
N ASP A 141 -7.60 11.77 -6.00
CA ASP A 141 -8.33 12.38 -7.11
C ASP A 141 -7.91 11.74 -8.43
N GLU A 142 -8.83 11.04 -9.08
CA GLU A 142 -8.60 10.37 -10.37
C GLU A 142 -8.34 11.36 -11.52
N THR A 143 -8.88 12.58 -11.44
CA THR A 143 -8.76 13.59 -12.51
C THR A 143 -7.38 14.25 -12.47
N THR A 144 -6.94 14.67 -11.28
CA THR A 144 -5.65 15.35 -11.10
C THR A 144 -4.50 14.37 -10.86
N GLY A 145 -4.80 13.13 -10.47
CA GLY A 145 -3.82 12.12 -10.08
C GLY A 145 -3.19 12.37 -8.70
N LYS A 146 -3.62 13.40 -7.98
CA LYS A 146 -3.07 13.81 -6.68
C LYS A 146 -3.65 12.98 -5.54
N VAL A 147 -2.83 12.74 -4.51
CA VAL A 147 -3.27 12.16 -3.25
C VAL A 147 -3.21 13.22 -2.15
N ASP A 148 -4.30 13.37 -1.40
CA ASP A 148 -4.39 14.22 -0.22
C ASP A 148 -4.36 13.36 1.06
N TYR A 149 -3.75 13.90 2.11
CA TYR A 149 -3.49 13.21 3.37
C TYR A 149 -3.93 14.05 4.56
N TYR A 150 -4.64 13.42 5.50
CA TYR A 150 -5.05 14.04 6.77
C TYR A 150 -4.82 13.07 7.92
N SER A 151 -4.16 13.49 8.99
CA SER A 151 -3.96 12.67 10.17
C SER A 151 -4.98 12.97 11.27
N ILE A 152 -5.46 11.94 11.94
CA ILE A 152 -6.30 12.03 13.14
C ILE A 152 -5.50 11.52 14.33
N GLU A 153 -5.48 12.33 15.38
CA GLU A 153 -4.89 11.99 16.68
C GLU A 153 -5.88 12.38 17.78
N TRP A 154 -5.98 11.55 18.82
CA TRP A 154 -6.85 11.84 19.95
C TRP A 154 -6.15 12.79 20.92
N ALA A 155 -6.74 13.95 21.15
CA ALA A 155 -6.18 14.93 22.09
C ALA A 155 -6.15 14.38 23.52
N GLY A 156 -5.05 14.62 24.23
CA GLY A 156 -4.91 14.29 25.66
C GLY A 156 -4.39 12.89 26.00
N PHE A 157 -3.95 12.11 25.00
CA PHE A 157 -3.13 10.92 25.22
C PHE A 157 -1.71 11.17 24.69
N GLY A 158 -0.78 11.46 25.60
CA GLY A 158 0.66 11.62 25.36
C GLY A 158 1.46 10.83 26.38
#